data_AF-A0A931Q6X2-F1
#
_entry.id   AF-A0A931Q6X2-F1
#
_cell.length_a   1.000
_cell.length_b   1.000
_cell.length_c   1.000
_cell.angle_alpha   90.00
_cell.angle_beta   90.00
_cell.angle_gamma   90.00
#
_symmetry.space_group_name_H-M   'P 1'
#
loop_
_entity.id
_entity.type
_entity.pdbx_description
1 polymer ?
#
loop_
_entity_poly.entity_id
_entity_poly.type
_entity_poly.pdbx_seq_one_letter_code
_entity_poly.pdbx_strand_id
1 'polypeptide(L)' 'MSVVAKKVFEEALSLPVDARVSLVEKLLTSLNLPTQSEIDQLWAEEAERRISQIDKGDVKLLPGEKVFSRIRNKYQR' A
#
# COMPACT_ATOMS: atom_id res chain seq x y z
N MET A 1 -5.37 16.95 15.08
CA MET A 1 -4.23 16.22 15.69
C MET A 1 -4.25 16.43 17.19
N SER A 2 -3.97 15.39 17.98
CA SER A 2 -3.80 15.56 19.43
C SER A 2 -2.52 16.36 19.73
N VAL A 3 -2.45 16.97 20.92
CA VAL A 3 -1.23 17.67 21.39
C VAL A 3 0.00 16.77 21.31
N VAL A 4 -0.18 15.48 21.63
CA VAL A 4 0.87 14.45 21.54
C VAL A 4 1.30 14.22 20.09
N ALA A 5 0.36 14.04 19.16
CA ALA A 5 0.68 13.81 17.76
C ALA A 5 1.46 14.99 17.14
N LYS A 6 1.10 16.23 17.51
CA LYS A 6 1.82 17.42 17.05
C LYS A 6 3.26 17.45 17.58
N LYS A 7 3.48 17.15 18.86
CA LYS A 7 4.81 17.10 19.46
C LYS A 7 5.71 16.05 18.79
N VAL A 8 5.19 14.84 18.59
CA VAL A 8 5.92 13.74 17.91
C VAL A 8 6.31 14.13 16.48
N PHE A 9 5.44 14.83 15.77
CA PHE A 9 5.72 15.30 14.41
C PHE A 9 6.87 16.32 14.37
N GLU A 10 6.84 17.34 15.24
CA GLU A 10 7.90 18.35 15.30
C GLU A 10 9.26 17.72 15.70
N GLU A 11 9.26 16.80 16.67
CA GLU A 11 10.46 16.07 17.07
C GLU A 11 11.00 15.19 15.93
N ALA A 12 10.13 14.47 15.21
CA ALA A 12 10.52 13.68 14.05
C ALA A 12 11.16 14.53 12.94
N LEU A 13 10.68 15.77 12.72
CA LEU A 13 11.25 16.67 11.72
C LEU A 13 12.67 17.13 12.06
N SER A 14 13.01 17.22 13.35
CA SER A 14 14.34 17.60 13.84
C SER A 14 15.41 16.51 13.62
N LEU A 15 15.01 15.29 13.30
CA LEU A 15 15.94 14.19 13.06
C LEU A 15 16.69 14.35 11.72
N PRO A 16 17.93 13.82 11.63
CA PRO A 16 18.61 13.66 10.35
C PRO A 16 17.77 12.87 9.34
N VAL A 17 17.97 13.12 8.05
CA VAL A 17 17.17 12.51 6.96
C VAL A 17 17.08 10.99 7.09
N ASP A 18 18.21 10.30 7.31
CA ASP A 18 18.24 8.83 7.39
C ASP A 18 17.41 8.28 8.56
N ALA A 19 17.46 8.97 9.71
CA ALA A 19 16.66 8.61 10.88
C ALA A 19 15.16 8.86 10.63
N ARG A 20 14.81 9.90 9.87
CA ARG A 20 13.41 10.13 9.46
C ARG A 20 12.91 9.04 8.52
N VAL A 21 13.72 8.60 7.55
CA VAL A 21 13.35 7.50 6.65
C VAL A 21 13.09 6.23 7.46
N SER A 22 14.01 5.85 8.35
CA SER A 22 13.84 4.66 9.20
C SER A 22 12.60 4.76 10.11
N LEU A 23 12.31 5.94 10.65
CA LEU A 23 11.11 6.15 11.47
C LEU A 23 9.82 6.02 10.64
N VAL A 24 9.79 6.59 9.44
CA VAL A 24 8.66 6.45 8.51
C VAL A 24 8.43 4.98 8.15
N GLU A 25 9.48 4.23 7.84
CA GLU A 25 9.37 2.79 7.56
C GLU A 25 8.76 2.03 8.74
N LYS A 26 9.26 2.24 9.96
CA LYS A 26 8.73 1.58 11.17
C LYS A 26 7.27 1.95 11.42
N LEU A 27 6.89 3.21 11.23
CA LEU A 27 5.51 3.65 11.37
C LEU A 27 4.63 3.00 10.31
N LEU A 28 5.06 2.97 9.04
CA LEU A 28 4.33 2.28 7.97
C LEU A 28 4.18 0.79 8.26
N THR A 29 5.24 0.11 8.70
CA THR A 29 5.19 -1.29 9.13
C THR A 29 4.24 -1.48 10.30
N SER A 30 4.17 -0.55 11.26
CA SER A 30 3.23 -0.66 12.39
C SER A 30 1.76 -0.54 11.97
N LEU A 31 1.48 0.15 10.86
CA LEU A 31 0.14 0.23 10.27
C LEU A 31 -0.22 -1.05 9.52
N ASN A 32 0.77 -1.78 9.03
CA ASN A 32 0.63 -3.18 8.65
C ASN A 32 0.57 -4.00 9.94
N LEU A 33 -0.59 -3.93 10.63
CA LEU A 33 -0.97 -4.88 11.66
C LEU A 33 -0.57 -6.29 11.20
N PRO A 34 -0.10 -7.20 12.08
CA PRO A 34 0.22 -8.55 11.69
C PRO A 34 -0.96 -9.08 10.88
N THR A 35 -0.74 -9.20 9.58
CA THR A 35 -1.68 -9.82 8.70
C THR A 35 -1.88 -11.19 9.30
N GLN A 36 -3.13 -11.53 9.59
CA GLN A 36 -3.45 -12.87 10.03
C GLN A 36 -2.78 -13.79 9.01
N SER A 37 -1.89 -14.69 9.43
CA SER A 37 -1.07 -15.49 8.50
C SER A 37 -1.91 -16.18 7.42
N GLU A 38 -3.17 -16.47 7.75
CA GLU A 38 -4.21 -16.94 6.84
C GLU A 38 -4.54 -15.95 5.70
N ILE A 39 -4.69 -14.65 6.00
CA ILE A 39 -4.92 -13.61 4.99
C ILE A 39 -3.72 -13.51 4.04
N ASP A 40 -2.49 -13.55 4.55
CA ASP A 40 -1.29 -13.52 3.71
C ASP A 40 -1.23 -14.74 2.78
N GLN A 41 -1.56 -15.92 3.31
CA GLN A 41 -1.65 -17.13 2.51
C GLN A 41 -2.70 -17.00 1.41
N LEU A 42 -3.92 -16.55 1.75
CA LEU A 42 -5.00 -16.36 0.78
C LEU A 42 -4.63 -15.33 -0.31
N TRP A 43 -3.89 -14.27 0.06
CA TRP A 43 -3.39 -13.27 -0.89
C TRP A 43 -2.35 -13.86 -1.84
N ALA A 44 -1.42 -14.65 -1.32
CA ALA A 44 -0.40 -15.33 -2.13
C ALA A 44 -1.04 -16.31 -3.11
N GLU A 45 -1.96 -17.16 -2.64
CA GLU A 45 -2.71 -18.11 -3.47
C GLU A 45 -3.49 -17.40 -4.59
N GLU A 46 -4.19 -16.30 -4.26
CA GLU A 46 -4.94 -15.53 -5.24
C GLU A 46 -4.03 -14.83 -6.27
N ALA A 47 -2.87 -14.32 -5.84
CA ALA A 47 -1.90 -13.70 -6.75
C ALA A 47 -1.36 -14.71 -7.77
N GLU A 48 -0.92 -15.88 -7.30
CA GLU A 48 -0.44 -16.97 -8.16
C GLU A 48 -1.53 -17.47 -9.11
N ARG A 49 -2.75 -17.63 -8.61
CA ARG A 49 -3.92 -18.00 -9.42
C ARG A 49 -4.17 -16.99 -10.54
N ARG A 50 -4.11 -15.68 -10.24
CA ARG A 50 -4.32 -14.62 -11.24
C ARG A 50 -3.22 -14.59 -12.30
N ILE A 51 -1.97 -14.71 -11.90
CA ILE A 51 -0.84 -14.75 -12.84
C ILE A 51 -1.00 -15.94 -13.79
N SER A 52 -1.28 -17.14 -13.26
CA SER A 52 -1.48 -18.33 -14.08
C SER A 52 -2.61 -18.18 -15.10
N GLN A 53 -3.74 -17.57 -14.70
CA GLN A 53 -4.85 -17.31 -15.61
C GLN A 53 -4.49 -16.32 -16.72
N ILE A 54 -3.68 -15.31 -16.41
CA ILE A 54 -3.20 -14.33 -17.39
C ILE A 54 -2.27 -15.03 -18.40
N ASP A 55 -1.32 -15.81 -17.92
CA ASP A 55 -0.34 -16.51 -18.75
C ASP A 55 -1.00 -17.54 -19.68
N LYS A 56 -2.05 -18.20 -19.21
CA LYS A 56 -2.86 -19.14 -20.01
C LYS A 56 -3.82 -18.45 -20.99
N GLY A 57 -4.06 -17.14 -20.81
CA GLY A 57 -5.08 -16.41 -21.57
C GLY A 57 -6.52 -16.74 -21.16
N ASP A 58 -6.72 -17.32 -19.97
CA ASP A 58 -8.04 -17.69 -19.44
C ASP A 58 -8.90 -16.47 -19.08
N VAL A 59 -8.28 -15.29 -18.98
CA VAL A 59 -8.93 -14.05 -18.58
C VAL A 59 -8.69 -12.92 -19.58
N LYS A 60 -9.71 -12.08 -19.75
CA LYS A 60 -9.62 -10.87 -20.58
C LYS A 60 -9.02 -9.72 -19.79
N LEU A 61 -7.82 -9.28 -20.19
CA LEU A 61 -7.15 -8.13 -19.61
C LEU A 61 -7.82 -6.80 -20.01
N LEU A 62 -7.71 -5.82 -19.13
CA LEU A 62 -8.08 -4.43 -19.41
C LEU A 62 -6.80 -3.58 -19.50
N PRO A 63 -6.65 -2.73 -20.53
CA PRO A 63 -5.54 -1.78 -20.59
C PRO A 63 -5.49 -0.88 -19.35
N GLY A 64 -4.29 -0.70 -18.80
CA GLY A 64 -4.08 0.07 -17.57
C GLY A 64 -4.55 1.52 -17.70
N GLU A 65 -4.37 2.13 -18.87
CA GLU A 65 -4.79 3.50 -19.18
C GLU A 65 -6.30 3.68 -19.02
N LYS A 66 -7.09 2.65 -19.35
CA LYS A 66 -8.55 2.67 -19.15
C LYS A 66 -8.91 2.67 -17.67
N VAL A 67 -8.18 1.92 -16.84
CA VAL A 67 -8.38 1.87 -15.39
C VAL A 67 -8.08 3.24 -14.78
N PHE A 68 -6.89 3.80 -15.04
CA PHE A 68 -6.51 5.10 -14.48
C PHE A 68 -7.40 6.25 -14.97
N SER A 69 -7.82 6.22 -16.24
CA SER A 69 -8.76 7.23 -16.76
C SER A 69 -10.11 7.18 -16.05
N ARG A 70 -10.64 5.98 -15.78
CA ARG A 70 -11.89 5.83 -14.99
C ARG A 70 -11.75 6.37 -13.57
N ILE A 71 -10.63 6.08 -12.90
CA ILE A 71 -10.36 6.57 -11.53
C ILE A 71 -10.28 8.10 -11.53
N ARG A 72 -9.52 8.70 -12.45
CA ARG A 72 -9.41 10.16 -12.57
C ARG A 72 -10.79 10.79 -12.79
N ASN A 73 -11.56 10.31 -13.76
CA ASN A 73 -12.89 10.86 -14.04
C ASN A 73 -13.86 10.74 -12.85
N LYS A 74 -13.72 9.67 -12.03
CA LYS A 74 -14.59 9.44 -10.86
C LYS A 74 -14.24 10.34 -9.67
N TYR A 75 -12.97 10.70 -9.51
CA TYR A 75 -12.46 11.42 -8.33
C TYR A 75 -11.84 12.78 -8.64
N GLN A 76 -11.95 13.27 -9.87
CA GLN A 76 -11.69 14.67 -10.20
C GLN A 76 -12.68 15.53 -9.41
N ARG A 77 -12.18 16.11 -8.30
CA ARG A 77 -12.79 17.27 -7.65
C ARG A 77 -12.35 18.52 -8.38
#